data_AF-A0A7C3UEH5-F1
#
_entry.id   AF-A0A7C3UEH5-F1
#
_cell.length_a   1.000
_cell.length_b   1.000
_cell.length_c   1.000
_cell.angle_alpha   90.00
_cell.angle_beta   90.00
_cell.angle_gamma   90.00
#
_symmetry.space_group_name_H-M   'P 1'
#
loop_
_entity.id
_entity.type
_entity.pdbx_description
1 polymer ?
#
loop_
_entity_poly.entity_id
_entity_poly.type
_entity_poly.pdbx_seq_one_letter_code
_entity_poly.pdbx_strand_id
1 'polypeptide(L)'
;MEEAITFEYIREAQRAEQKSQKLTNLPPDFFDKVKEYIQQKRESAKRNEDALLEIKNIERIVEDIYNRRESKIVYLAVLSVRTGLIPANMLPHEEELFDQLTKALRKSRLFLDNLTEKPLRKQSDYVKVEFLDDIDEFIGIDLKKFGPYNKGDKALIPKDNAELFVKAGKARRVNE
;
A
#
# COMPACT_ATOMS: atom_id res chain seq x y z
N MET A 1 5.02 -23.49 -9.92
CA MET A 1 3.79 -24.27 -10.17
C MET A 1 2.88 -23.37 -10.98
N GLU A 2 2.79 -23.61 -12.28
CA GLU A 2 1.96 -22.84 -13.21
C GLU A 2 0.50 -23.22 -12.97
N GLU A 3 -0.18 -22.49 -12.07
CA GLU A 3 -1.62 -22.64 -11.93
C GLU A 3 -2.28 -22.08 -13.19
N ALA A 4 -2.80 -22.98 -14.02
CA ALA A 4 -3.66 -22.65 -15.14
C ALA A 4 -4.84 -21.83 -14.60
N ILE A 5 -4.94 -20.56 -15.00
CA ILE A 5 -6.07 -19.72 -14.63
C ILE A 5 -7.30 -20.29 -15.29
N THR A 6 -8.09 -20.95 -14.45
CA THR A 6 -9.35 -21.58 -14.82
C THR A 6 -10.48 -20.65 -14.41
N PHE A 7 -11.64 -20.71 -15.07
CA PHE A 7 -12.82 -19.95 -14.68
C PHE A 7 -13.17 -20.10 -13.19
N GLU A 8 -12.93 -21.29 -12.64
CA GLU A 8 -13.10 -21.58 -11.20
C GLU A 8 -12.18 -20.74 -10.32
N TYR A 9 -10.91 -20.56 -10.69
CA TYR A 9 -9.95 -19.75 -9.95
C TYR A 9 -10.36 -18.27 -9.89
N ILE A 10 -10.86 -17.72 -11.00
CA ILE A 10 -11.37 -16.34 -11.03
C ILE A 10 -12.59 -16.20 -10.11
N ARG A 11 -13.46 -17.21 -10.09
CA ARG A 11 -14.65 -17.22 -9.22
C ARG A 11 -14.30 -17.40 -7.74
N GLU A 12 -13.27 -18.18 -7.44
CA GLU A 12 -12.71 -18.30 -6.09
C GLU A 12 -12.09 -17.00 -5.62
N ALA A 13 -11.30 -16.34 -6.47
CA ALA A 13 -10.75 -15.01 -6.22
C ALA A 13 -11.87 -14.01 -5.94
N GLN A 14 -12.95 -14.00 -6.75
CA GLN A 14 -14.13 -13.16 -6.52
C GLN A 14 -14.77 -13.43 -5.14
N ARG A 15 -14.95 -14.71 -4.77
CA ARG A 15 -15.54 -15.09 -3.48
C ARG A 15 -14.64 -14.72 -2.30
N ALA A 16 -13.33 -14.90 -2.43
CA ALA A 16 -12.36 -14.50 -1.42
C ALA A 16 -12.38 -12.97 -1.23
N GLU A 17 -12.44 -12.23 -2.35
CA GLU A 17 -12.53 -10.77 -2.35
C GLU A 17 -13.88 -10.27 -1.78
N GLN A 18 -14.97 -11.02 -1.94
CA GLN A 18 -16.26 -10.71 -1.33
C GLN A 18 -16.30 -10.98 0.18
N LYS A 19 -15.70 -12.07 0.65
CA LYS A 19 -15.77 -12.50 2.05
C LYS A 19 -14.80 -11.75 2.96
N SER A 20 -13.64 -11.37 2.43
CA SER A 20 -12.59 -10.72 3.20
C SER A 20 -12.75 -9.19 3.19
N GLN A 21 -12.57 -8.53 4.34
CA GLN A 21 -12.35 -7.07 4.36
C GLN A 21 -10.90 -6.66 4.03
N LYS A 22 -9.97 -7.63 4.09
CA LYS A 22 -8.56 -7.45 3.68
C LYS A 22 -8.41 -7.73 2.18
N LEU A 23 -7.37 -7.16 1.57
CA LEU A 23 -7.00 -7.47 0.20
C LEU A 23 -6.59 -8.95 0.09
N THR A 24 -7.22 -9.65 -0.84
CA THR A 24 -6.84 -11.02 -1.17
C THR A 24 -5.45 -11.01 -1.79
N ASN A 25 -4.63 -12.01 -1.44
CA ASN A 25 -3.35 -12.19 -2.10
C ASN A 25 -3.60 -12.67 -3.54
N LEU A 26 -3.33 -11.80 -4.51
CA LEU A 26 -3.42 -12.12 -5.92
C LEU A 26 -2.03 -12.05 -6.53
N PRO A 27 -1.68 -12.98 -7.45
CA PRO A 27 -0.44 -12.88 -8.20
C PRO A 27 -0.33 -11.52 -8.93
N PRO A 28 0.87 -10.92 -9.02
CA PRO A 28 1.09 -9.68 -9.77
C PRO A 28 0.58 -9.77 -11.21
N ASP A 29 0.80 -10.93 -11.83
CA ASP A 29 0.45 -11.21 -13.23
C ASP A 29 -1.00 -11.70 -13.40
N PHE A 30 -1.84 -11.61 -12.36
CA PHE A 30 -3.21 -12.14 -12.41
C PHE A 30 -4.02 -11.51 -13.55
N PHE A 31 -3.98 -10.19 -13.67
CA PHE A 31 -4.72 -9.48 -14.72
C PHE A 31 -4.16 -9.76 -16.13
N ASP A 32 -2.84 -9.91 -16.26
CA ASP A 32 -2.21 -10.24 -17.54
C ASP A 32 -2.61 -11.63 -18.03
N LYS A 33 -2.60 -12.62 -17.13
CA LYS A 33 -3.03 -13.98 -17.49
C LYS A 33 -4.54 -14.07 -17.74
N VAL A 34 -5.36 -13.27 -17.05
CA VAL A 34 -6.80 -13.16 -17.35
C VAL A 34 -7.01 -12.60 -18.77
N LYS A 35 -6.21 -11.60 -19.16
CA LYS A 35 -6.25 -11.04 -20.52
C LYS A 35 -5.87 -12.08 -21.57
N GLU A 36 -4.81 -12.86 -21.33
CA GLU A 36 -4.42 -13.97 -22.21
C GLU A 36 -5.53 -15.03 -22.32
N TYR A 37 -6.17 -15.39 -21.20
CA TYR A 37 -7.27 -16.35 -21.17
C TYR A 37 -8.49 -15.87 -21.98
N ILE A 38 -8.87 -14.59 -21.81
CA ILE A 38 -9.95 -13.97 -22.60
C ILE A 38 -9.58 -13.96 -24.09
N GLN A 39 -8.34 -13.65 -24.44
CA GLN A 39 -7.89 -13.58 -25.83
C GLN A 39 -7.90 -14.96 -26.51
N GLN A 40 -7.38 -16.00 -25.84
CA GLN A 40 -7.43 -17.38 -26.34
C GLN A 40 -8.87 -17.87 -26.53
N LYS A 41 -9.75 -17.62 -25.55
CA LYS A 41 -11.18 -17.91 -25.66
C LYS A 41 -11.82 -17.15 -26.82
N ARG A 42 -11.51 -15.87 -27.00
CA ARG A 42 -12.07 -15.03 -28.08
C ARG A 42 -11.66 -15.50 -29.47
N GLU A 43 -10.43 -15.98 -29.64
CA GLU A 43 -9.97 -16.56 -30.91
C GLU A 43 -10.69 -17.87 -31.24
N SER A 44 -10.95 -18.72 -30.24
CA SER A 44 -11.73 -19.95 -30.40
C SER A 44 -13.25 -19.71 -30.57
N ALA A 45 -13.76 -18.58 -30.08
CA ALA A 45 -15.19 -18.27 -29.96
C ALA A 45 -15.81 -17.59 -31.19
N LYS A 46 -15.05 -17.27 -32.25
CA LYS A 46 -15.57 -16.60 -33.47
C LYS A 46 -16.75 -17.32 -34.16
N ARG A 47 -17.10 -18.54 -33.74
CA ARG A 47 -18.16 -19.36 -34.35
C ARG A 47 -19.34 -19.73 -33.42
N ASN A 48 -19.30 -19.43 -32.12
CA ASN A 48 -20.36 -19.83 -31.17
C ASN A 48 -20.83 -18.66 -30.27
N GLU A 49 -22.14 -18.44 -30.23
CA GLU A 49 -22.79 -17.38 -29.44
C GLU A 49 -22.67 -17.60 -27.93
N ASP A 50 -22.70 -18.86 -27.47
CA ASP A 50 -22.51 -19.23 -26.06
C ASP A 50 -21.12 -18.86 -25.52
N ALA A 51 -20.09 -18.96 -26.36
CA ALA A 51 -18.73 -18.61 -25.98
C ALA A 51 -18.53 -17.09 -25.83
N LEU A 52 -19.31 -16.28 -26.54
CA LEU A 52 -19.33 -14.82 -26.35
C LEU A 52 -19.99 -14.43 -25.03
N LEU A 53 -21.03 -15.16 -24.60
CA LEU A 53 -21.68 -14.95 -23.31
C LEU A 53 -20.76 -15.30 -22.14
N GLU A 54 -19.99 -16.39 -22.24
CA GLU A 54 -18.98 -16.73 -21.24
C GLU A 54 -17.91 -15.64 -21.08
N ILE A 55 -17.43 -15.08 -22.19
CA ILE A 55 -16.44 -14.00 -22.17
C ILE A 55 -16.99 -12.77 -21.45
N LYS A 56 -18.21 -12.33 -21.79
CA LYS A 56 -18.87 -11.21 -21.11
C LYS A 56 -19.04 -11.46 -19.61
N ASN A 57 -19.34 -12.69 -19.22
CA ASN A 57 -19.45 -13.04 -17.80
C ASN A 57 -18.09 -12.95 -17.09
N ILE A 58 -17.01 -13.40 -17.72
CA ILE A 58 -15.66 -13.28 -17.17
C ILE A 58 -15.27 -11.81 -17.04
N GLU A 59 -15.48 -10.99 -18.08
CA GLU A 59 -15.21 -9.55 -18.05
C GLU A 59 -15.92 -8.88 -16.87
N ARG A 60 -17.20 -9.20 -16.67
CA ARG A 60 -18.00 -8.69 -15.55
C ARG A 60 -17.45 -9.11 -14.18
N ILE A 61 -17.00 -10.37 -14.04
CA ILE A 61 -16.41 -10.85 -12.78
C ILE A 61 -15.09 -10.13 -12.49
N VAL A 62 -14.27 -9.90 -13.52
CA VAL A 62 -12.98 -9.21 -13.38
C VAL A 62 -13.20 -7.75 -13.00
N GLU A 63 -14.15 -7.08 -13.64
CA GLU A 63 -14.57 -5.73 -13.29
C GLU A 63 -15.08 -5.65 -11.85
N ASP A 64 -15.90 -6.61 -11.41
CA ASP A 64 -16.36 -6.71 -10.03
C ASP A 64 -15.20 -6.87 -9.02
N ILE A 65 -14.18 -7.68 -9.36
CA ILE A 65 -12.98 -7.85 -8.52
C ILE A 65 -12.23 -6.52 -8.43
N TYR A 66 -11.99 -5.87 -9.56
CA TYR A 66 -11.28 -4.58 -9.62
C TYR A 66 -12.00 -3.52 -8.78
N ASN A 67 -13.30 -3.31 -9.00
CA ASN A 67 -14.10 -2.32 -8.26
C ASN A 67 -14.11 -2.56 -6.75
N ARG A 68 -14.15 -3.84 -6.33
CA ARG A 68 -14.08 -4.22 -4.91
C ARG A 68 -12.71 -3.93 -4.32
N ARG A 69 -11.64 -4.26 -5.03
CA ARG A 69 -10.26 -3.97 -4.60
C ARG A 69 -10.02 -2.48 -4.51
N GLU A 70 -10.45 -1.71 -5.50
CA GLU A 70 -10.35 -0.25 -5.52
C GLU A 70 -11.06 0.38 -4.31
N SER A 71 -12.29 -0.03 -4.04
CA SER A 71 -13.04 0.44 -2.86
C SER A 71 -12.33 0.13 -1.54
N LYS A 72 -11.70 -1.06 -1.43
CA LYS A 72 -10.91 -1.44 -0.26
C LYS A 72 -9.64 -0.62 -0.14
N ILE A 73 -8.93 -0.35 -1.23
CA ILE A 73 -7.72 0.47 -1.24
C ILE A 73 -8.04 1.87 -0.74
N VAL A 74 -9.14 2.48 -1.20
CA VAL A 74 -9.59 3.80 -0.71
C VAL A 74 -9.88 3.75 0.80
N TYR A 75 -10.64 2.75 1.26
CA TYR A 75 -10.95 2.58 2.68
C TYR A 75 -9.69 2.40 3.53
N LEU A 76 -8.77 1.56 3.05
CA LEU A 76 -7.50 1.29 3.68
C LEU A 76 -6.59 2.52 3.69
N ALA A 77 -6.61 3.36 2.65
CA ALA A 77 -5.86 4.61 2.60
C ALA A 77 -6.35 5.58 3.69
N VAL A 78 -7.67 5.68 3.88
CA VAL A 78 -8.25 6.46 4.99
C VAL A 78 -7.80 5.91 6.34
N LEU A 79 -7.86 4.59 6.54
CA LEU A 79 -7.41 3.96 7.78
C LEU A 79 -5.92 4.13 8.03
N SER A 80 -5.09 4.00 7.00
CA SER A 80 -3.65 4.17 7.03
C SER A 80 -3.27 5.57 7.48
N VAL A 81 -3.92 6.60 6.93
CA VAL A 81 -3.69 7.99 7.36
C VAL A 81 -4.08 8.22 8.82
N ARG A 82 -5.06 7.48 9.34
CA ARG A 82 -5.50 7.57 10.74
C ARG A 82 -4.58 6.82 11.72
N THR A 83 -4.15 5.62 11.35
CA THR A 83 -3.53 4.64 12.27
C THR A 83 -2.06 4.34 11.98
N GLY A 84 -1.58 4.65 10.77
CA GLY A 84 -0.23 4.32 10.29
C GLY A 84 -0.07 2.89 9.79
N LEU A 85 -1.16 2.11 9.68
CA LEU A 85 -1.10 0.72 9.20
C LEU A 85 -0.99 0.67 7.67
N ILE A 86 0.00 -0.05 7.16
CA ILE A 86 0.16 -0.33 5.74
C ILE A 86 -0.56 -1.64 5.41
N PRO A 87 -1.48 -1.65 4.42
CA PRO A 87 -2.12 -2.87 3.97
C PRO A 87 -1.12 -3.79 3.28
N ALA A 88 -1.21 -5.10 3.54
CA ALA A 88 -0.49 -6.11 2.78
C ALA A 88 -1.29 -6.53 1.53
N ASN A 89 -0.61 -7.12 0.54
CA ASN A 89 -1.19 -7.68 -0.69
C ASN A 89 -1.74 -6.67 -1.71
N MET A 90 -1.11 -5.49 -1.78
CA MET A 90 -1.33 -4.56 -2.90
C MET A 90 -0.54 -5.02 -4.12
N LEU A 91 -1.16 -4.88 -5.30
CA LEU A 91 -0.47 -5.05 -6.57
C LEU A 91 0.35 -3.78 -6.87
N PRO A 92 1.38 -3.85 -7.74
CA PRO A 92 2.22 -2.69 -8.04
C PRO A 92 1.45 -1.44 -8.49
N HIS A 93 0.43 -1.61 -9.35
CA HIS A 93 -0.42 -0.48 -9.79
C HIS A 93 -1.29 0.09 -8.66
N GLU A 94 -1.66 -0.75 -7.68
CA GLU A 94 -2.48 -0.36 -6.53
C GLU A 94 -1.66 0.40 -5.49
N GLU A 95 -0.36 0.07 -5.35
CA GLU A 95 0.56 0.79 -4.47
C GLU A 95 0.75 2.25 -4.91
N GLU A 96 0.90 2.48 -6.21
CA GLU A 96 0.98 3.84 -6.76
C GLU A 96 -0.29 4.65 -6.48
N LEU A 97 -1.46 4.05 -6.70
CA LEU A 97 -2.75 4.67 -6.38
C LEU A 97 -2.86 4.97 -4.88
N PHE A 98 -2.46 4.02 -4.03
CA PHE A 98 -2.52 4.15 -2.58
C PHE A 98 -1.62 5.30 -2.07
N ASP A 99 -0.41 5.45 -2.61
CA ASP A 99 0.49 6.55 -2.24
C ASP A 99 -0.10 7.92 -2.62
N GLN A 100 -0.66 8.05 -3.82
CA GLN A 100 -1.34 9.27 -4.27
C GLN A 100 -2.53 9.62 -3.38
N LEU A 101 -3.40 8.64 -3.05
CA LEU A 101 -4.53 8.84 -2.16
C LEU A 101 -4.07 9.24 -0.75
N THR A 102 -3.05 8.57 -0.22
CA THR A 102 -2.50 8.86 1.10
C THR A 102 -1.96 10.28 1.18
N LYS A 103 -1.25 10.76 0.15
CA LYS A 103 -0.78 12.16 0.06
C LYS A 103 -1.95 13.15 0.05
N ALA A 104 -2.98 12.90 -0.76
CA ALA A 104 -4.16 13.76 -0.83
C ALA A 104 -4.93 13.82 0.51
N LEU A 105 -5.12 12.67 1.15
CA LEU A 105 -5.79 12.54 2.44
C LEU A 105 -4.99 13.21 3.58
N ARG A 106 -3.65 13.11 3.56
CA ARG A 106 -2.79 13.85 4.49
C ARG A 106 -2.93 15.36 4.33
N LYS A 107 -2.97 15.86 3.08
CA LYS A 107 -3.19 17.29 2.81
C LYS A 107 -4.55 17.76 3.31
N SER A 108 -5.60 16.96 3.13
CA SER A 108 -6.94 17.25 3.66
C SER A 108 -6.96 17.31 5.19
N ARG A 109 -6.18 16.47 5.88
CA ARG A 109 -6.07 16.52 7.34
C ARG A 109 -5.45 17.80 7.88
N LEU A 110 -4.55 18.44 7.13
CA LEU A 110 -4.00 19.76 7.53
C LEU A 110 -5.11 20.80 7.73
N PHE A 111 -6.24 20.67 7.02
CA PHE A 111 -7.40 21.54 7.23
C PHE A 111 -8.09 21.29 8.59
N LEU A 112 -8.18 20.04 9.03
CA LEU A 112 -8.65 19.69 10.37
C LEU A 112 -7.68 20.18 11.45
N ASP A 113 -6.37 20.10 11.19
CA ASP A 113 -5.34 20.60 12.10
C ASP A 113 -5.41 22.13 12.25
N ASN A 114 -5.87 22.85 11.23
CA ASN A 114 -6.10 24.30 11.31
C ASN A 114 -7.41 24.65 12.06
N LEU A 115 -8.41 23.76 12.08
CA LEU A 115 -9.70 23.96 12.76
C LEU A 115 -9.67 23.59 14.24
N THR A 116 -8.81 22.65 14.61
CA THR A 116 -8.66 22.20 15.99
C THR A 116 -7.28 22.64 16.47
N GLU A 117 -7.20 23.57 17.43
CA GLU A 117 -5.96 23.96 18.11
C GLU A 117 -5.34 22.81 18.96
N LYS A 118 -5.58 21.56 18.56
CA LYS A 118 -4.93 20.35 19.06
C LYS A 118 -4.22 19.70 17.87
N PRO A 119 -2.91 19.94 17.70
CA PRO A 119 -2.15 19.31 16.64
C PRO A 119 -2.07 17.81 16.90
N LEU A 120 -2.93 17.01 16.27
CA LEU A 120 -2.79 15.57 16.28
C LEU A 120 -1.69 15.20 15.28
N ARG A 121 -0.47 15.17 15.82
CA ARG A 121 0.79 14.75 15.19
C ARG A 121 1.18 15.67 14.04
N LYS A 122 1.82 16.79 14.41
CA LYS A 122 2.75 17.51 13.52
C LYS A 122 3.50 16.47 12.70
N GLN A 123 3.54 16.64 11.38
CA GLN A 123 4.65 16.13 10.57
C GLN A 123 5.90 16.31 11.41
N SER A 124 6.49 15.20 11.83
CA SER A 124 7.56 15.15 12.80
C SER A 124 8.57 16.23 12.45
N ASP A 125 8.77 17.21 13.34
CA ASP A 125 9.89 18.15 13.23
C ASP A 125 11.12 17.28 12.95
N TYR A 126 11.73 17.38 11.76
CA TYR A 126 12.94 16.62 11.51
C TYR A 126 14.07 17.31 12.25
N VAL A 127 14.86 16.55 13.00
CA VAL A 127 15.97 17.06 13.81
C VAL A 127 17.25 16.43 13.30
N LYS A 128 18.29 17.25 13.14
CA LYS A 128 19.64 16.80 12.83
C LYS A 128 20.24 16.19 14.11
N VAL A 129 20.59 14.92 14.06
CA VAL A 129 21.22 14.21 15.16
C VAL A 129 22.55 13.63 14.71
N GLU A 130 23.48 13.51 15.65
CA GLU A 130 24.74 12.79 15.53
C GLU A 130 24.64 11.49 16.33
N PHE A 131 24.84 10.35 15.69
CA PHE A 131 24.82 9.05 16.35
C PHE A 131 26.12 8.81 17.12
N LEU A 132 26.02 8.33 18.35
CA LEU A 132 27.15 8.06 19.25
C LEU A 132 27.55 6.58 19.25
N ASP A 133 26.71 5.72 18.66
CA ASP A 133 26.88 4.28 18.47
C ASP A 133 26.35 3.88 17.09
N ASP A 134 26.73 2.69 16.63
CA ASP A 134 26.22 2.12 15.38
C ASP A 134 24.73 1.75 15.53
N ILE A 135 23.92 2.17 14.56
CA ILE A 135 22.47 1.98 14.54
C ILE A 135 22.10 1.27 13.24
N ASP A 136 21.49 0.10 13.37
CA ASP A 136 20.96 -0.66 12.24
C ASP A 136 19.82 0.10 11.52
N GLU A 137 19.47 -0.37 10.33
CA GLU A 137 18.32 0.16 9.60
C GLU A 137 17.04 0.09 10.47
N PHE A 138 16.33 1.21 10.59
CA PHE A 138 15.07 1.30 11.32
C PHE A 138 14.01 2.04 10.53
N ILE A 139 12.75 1.83 10.92
CA ILE A 139 11.59 2.48 10.31
C ILE A 139 11.16 3.67 11.18
N GLY A 140 11.11 4.86 10.58
CA GLY A 140 10.67 6.09 11.22
C GLY A 140 9.18 6.10 11.54
N ILE A 141 8.73 7.00 12.43
CA ILE A 141 7.29 7.23 12.67
C ILE A 141 6.53 7.70 11.41
N ASP A 142 7.27 8.20 10.42
CA ASP A 142 6.82 8.57 9.08
C ASP A 142 6.80 7.40 8.09
N LEU A 143 7.13 6.18 8.55
CA LEU A 143 7.24 4.94 7.76
C LEU A 143 8.35 4.96 6.70
N LYS A 144 9.29 5.89 6.78
CA LYS A 144 10.50 5.87 5.95
C LYS A 144 11.57 5.01 6.61
N LYS A 145 12.38 4.33 5.79
CA LYS A 145 13.56 3.59 6.24
C LYS A 145 14.72 4.56 6.44
N PHE A 146 15.43 4.42 7.56
CA PHE A 146 16.59 5.21 7.95
C PHE A 146 17.72 4.28 8.37
N GLY A 147 18.95 4.67 8.07
CA GLY A 147 20.14 3.88 8.39
C GLY A 147 20.47 2.83 7.33
N PRO A 148 21.45 1.95 7.59
CA PRO A 148 22.27 1.90 8.81
C PRO A 148 23.19 3.13 8.98
N TYR A 149 23.46 3.52 10.23
CA TYR A 149 24.34 4.64 10.60
C TYR A 149 25.48 4.16 11.48
N ASN A 150 26.68 4.71 11.27
CA ASN A 150 27.83 4.46 12.11
C ASN A 150 27.99 5.52 13.20
N LYS A 151 28.76 5.20 14.23
CA LYS A 151 29.20 6.16 15.24
C LYS A 151 29.87 7.40 14.63
N GLY A 152 29.30 8.56 14.91
CA GLY A 152 29.72 9.87 14.40
C GLY A 152 28.89 10.37 13.20
N ASP A 153 28.02 9.55 12.63
CA ASP A 153 27.20 9.95 11.49
C ASP A 153 26.14 10.97 11.89
N LYS A 154 25.94 11.98 11.03
CA LYS A 154 24.91 13.00 11.19
C LYS A 154 23.77 12.73 10.22
N ALA A 155 22.55 12.57 10.74
CA ALA A 155 21.37 12.31 9.94
C ALA A 155 20.19 13.20 10.36
N LEU A 156 19.30 13.45 9.40
CA LEU A 156 18.05 14.16 9.63
C LEU A 156 16.93 13.13 9.84
N ILE A 157 16.44 13.01 11.07
CA ILE A 157 15.43 12.00 11.43
C ILE A 157 14.23 12.65 12.15
N PRO A 158 13.05 12.00 12.16
CA PRO A 158 11.89 12.47 12.92
C PRO A 158 12.22 12.76 14.40
N LYS A 159 11.76 13.90 14.95
CA LYS A 159 11.99 14.29 16.36
C LYS A 159 11.65 13.21 17.37
N ASP A 160 10.54 12.51 17.17
CA ASP A 160 10.10 11.45 18.07
C ASP A 160 11.13 10.30 18.10
N ASN A 161 11.66 9.91 16.94
CA ASN A 161 12.74 8.93 16.83
C ASN A 161 14.05 9.47 17.41
N ALA A 162 14.39 10.74 17.15
CA ALA A 162 15.55 11.39 17.74
C ALA A 162 15.51 11.40 19.27
N GLU A 163 14.35 11.63 19.89
CA GLU A 163 14.19 11.58 21.35
C GLU A 163 14.46 10.20 21.93
N LEU A 164 14.06 9.13 21.23
CA LEU A 164 14.33 7.76 21.66
C LEU A 164 15.84 7.49 21.70
N PHE A 165 16.57 7.85 20.65
CA PHE A 165 18.01 7.64 20.59
C PHE A 165 18.79 8.53 21.57
N VAL A 166 18.33 9.77 21.79
CA VAL A 166 18.93 10.67 22.79
C VAL A 166 18.70 10.16 24.21
N LYS A 167 17.49 9.68 24.54
CA LYS A 167 17.20 9.08 25.86
C LYS A 167 17.97 7.79 26.10
N ALA A 168 18.19 7.00 25.04
CA ALA A 168 19.00 5.79 25.11
C ALA A 168 20.52 6.08 25.17
N GLY A 169 20.95 7.34 25.06
CA GLY A 169 22.36 7.71 25.04
C GLY A 169 23.08 7.39 23.73
N LYS A 170 22.34 6.98 22.69
CA LYS A 170 22.87 6.54 21.38
C LYS A 170 22.96 7.65 20.33
N ALA A 171 22.38 8.82 20.58
CA ALA A 171 22.49 9.96 19.68
C ALA A 171 22.47 11.29 20.45
N ARG A 172 22.98 12.35 19.83
CA ARG A 172 22.96 13.73 20.34
C ARG A 172 22.33 14.66 19.30
N ARG A 173 21.52 15.62 19.74
CA ARG A 173 20.99 16.68 18.86
C ARG A 173 22.11 17.64 18.46
N VAL A 174 22.19 17.95 17.18
CA VAL A 174 23.10 18.97 16.64
C VAL A 174 22.25 20.11 16.10
N ASN A 175 22.29 21.25 16.78
CA ASN A 175 21.73 22.48 16.23
C ASN A 175 22.82 23.13 15.37
N GLU A 176 22.49 23.44 14.12
CA GLU A 176 23.25 24.42 13.33
C GLU A 176 22.81 25.82 13.72
#